data_AF-A0A957PNH7-F1
#
_entry.id   AF-A0A957PNH7-F1
#
_cell.length_a   1.000
_cell.length_b   1.000
_cell.length_c   1.000
_cell.angle_alpha   90.00
_cell.angle_beta   90.00
_cell.angle_gamma   90.00
#
_symmetry.space_group_name_H-M   'P 1'
#
loop_
_entity.id
_entity.type
_entity.pdbx_description
1 polymer ?
#
loop_
_entity_poly.entity_id
_entity_poly.type
_entity_poly.pdbx_seq_one_letter_code
_entity_poly.pdbx_strand_id
1 'polypeptide(L)'
;MNEILHLKLLGSPSVLLAGQPLTDFATNKAKALLFYLAVTGQPHNRDLLATLLWDGMTDTQAKKNLRAVLPDLRRLLGNYIYIDRQTVAFELDRSYWLDVGVLKRDLKPNQSYINTSVLQAAVDLYRGEFLTGFYVHNAPAFDAWVQQQREQIHILVVDALFSLVHEHMQRTDYPAGLAANRRLLLLEPWSEPAHRQQMQLLAHTGDRAAALAQYETCRAILWDEFGVEPLAETTALYAELRAGESNAGQAAPVIGRSATTVQREYSSAFMGSAT
;
A
#
# COMPACT_ATOMS: atom_id res chain seq x y z
N MET A 1 -16.70 -29.74 -2.18
CA MET A 1 -15.88 -28.51 -2.13
C MET A 1 -16.66 -27.44 -2.86
N ASN A 2 -16.95 -26.30 -2.24
CA ASN A 2 -17.59 -25.22 -2.96
C ASN A 2 -16.62 -24.68 -4.01
N GLU A 3 -17.04 -24.73 -5.27
CA GLU A 3 -16.33 -24.13 -6.38
C GLU A 3 -16.33 -22.60 -6.15
N ILE A 4 -15.15 -22.01 -6.02
CA ILE A 4 -14.96 -20.56 -5.82
C ILE A 4 -14.01 -20.02 -6.90
N LEU A 5 -14.37 -18.89 -7.48
CA LEU A 5 -13.55 -18.16 -8.44
C LEU A 5 -12.72 -17.09 -7.73
N HIS A 6 -11.40 -17.18 -7.81
CA HIS A 6 -10.48 -16.17 -7.29
C HIS A 6 -9.92 -15.33 -8.44
N LEU A 7 -10.10 -14.02 -8.34
CA LEU A 7 -9.49 -13.03 -9.22
C LEU A 7 -8.49 -12.20 -8.42
N LYS A 8 -7.23 -12.32 -8.81
CA LYS A 8 -6.10 -11.57 -8.28
C LYS A 8 -5.68 -10.56 -9.33
N LEU A 9 -6.04 -9.28 -9.18
CA LEU A 9 -5.81 -8.23 -10.17
C LEU A 9 -4.92 -7.08 -9.65
N LEU A 10 -4.56 -7.07 -8.37
CA LEU A 10 -3.59 -6.14 -7.78
C LEU A 10 -2.16 -6.70 -7.91
N GLY A 11 -1.48 -6.28 -8.97
CA GLY A 11 -0.27 -6.88 -9.51
C GLY A 11 -0.54 -7.66 -10.80
N SER A 12 0.31 -8.64 -11.13
CA SER A 12 0.10 -9.48 -12.31
C SER A 12 -1.16 -10.33 -12.18
N PRO A 13 -2.07 -10.30 -13.18
CA PRO A 13 -3.37 -10.89 -13.01
C PRO A 13 -3.33 -12.42 -12.99
N SER A 14 -4.13 -13.01 -12.10
CA SER A 14 -4.32 -14.44 -11.97
C SER A 14 -5.79 -14.77 -11.72
N VAL A 15 -6.29 -15.80 -12.40
CA VAL A 15 -7.64 -16.32 -12.24
C VAL A 15 -7.54 -17.77 -11.82
N LEU A 16 -8.18 -18.15 -10.71
CA LEU A 16 -8.23 -19.54 -10.25
C LEU A 16 -9.68 -19.97 -10.03
N LEU A 17 -10.05 -21.16 -10.51
CA LEU A 17 -11.34 -21.78 -10.27
C LEU A 17 -11.15 -23.05 -9.47
N ALA A 18 -11.80 -23.15 -8.31
CA ALA A 18 -11.58 -24.26 -7.36
C ALA A 18 -10.08 -24.50 -7.04
N GLY A 19 -9.30 -23.41 -6.98
CA GLY A 19 -7.86 -23.44 -6.72
C GLY A 19 -6.97 -23.76 -7.93
N GLN A 20 -7.54 -24.10 -9.09
CA GLN A 20 -6.78 -24.39 -10.31
C GLN A 20 -6.66 -23.14 -11.20
N PRO A 21 -5.46 -22.81 -11.73
CA PRO A 21 -5.30 -21.68 -12.64
C PRO A 21 -6.14 -21.84 -13.91
N LEU A 22 -6.90 -20.81 -14.28
CA LEU A 22 -7.56 -20.72 -15.59
C LEU A 22 -6.64 -19.99 -16.56
N THR A 23 -5.89 -20.76 -17.36
CA THR A 23 -4.93 -20.22 -18.35
C THR A 23 -5.46 -20.22 -19.77
N ASP A 24 -6.46 -21.05 -20.08
CA ASP A 24 -6.88 -21.44 -21.43
C ASP A 24 -7.81 -20.42 -22.12
N PHE A 25 -7.71 -19.14 -21.75
CA PHE A 25 -8.39 -18.05 -22.45
C PHE A 25 -7.83 -17.93 -23.86
N ALA A 26 -8.71 -17.93 -24.86
CA ALA A 26 -8.31 -17.87 -26.26
C ALA A 26 -7.56 -16.55 -26.60
N THR A 27 -7.85 -15.46 -25.88
CA THR A 27 -7.24 -14.14 -26.13
C THR A 27 -7.10 -13.32 -24.84
N ASN A 28 -6.19 -12.34 -24.84
CA ASN A 28 -6.14 -11.32 -23.78
C ASN A 28 -7.44 -10.50 -23.72
N LYS A 29 -8.15 -10.30 -24.84
CA LYS A 29 -9.46 -9.62 -24.84
C LYS A 29 -10.53 -10.37 -24.06
N ALA A 30 -10.48 -11.71 -24.05
CA ALA A 30 -11.36 -12.53 -23.20
C ALA A 30 -11.07 -12.30 -21.70
N LYS A 31 -9.79 -12.28 -21.32
CA LYS A 31 -9.36 -11.95 -19.94
C LYS A 31 -9.76 -10.53 -19.55
N ALA A 32 -9.53 -9.56 -20.43
CA ALA A 32 -9.89 -8.16 -20.23
C ALA A 32 -11.40 -8.00 -19.99
N LEU A 33 -12.22 -8.70 -20.77
CA LEU A 33 -13.67 -8.70 -20.58
C LEU A 33 -14.06 -9.26 -19.20
N LEU A 34 -13.48 -10.38 -18.77
CA LEU A 34 -13.69 -10.91 -17.42
C LEU A 34 -13.33 -9.87 -16.34
N PHE A 35 -12.14 -9.28 -16.42
CA PHE A 35 -11.66 -8.32 -15.41
C PHE A 35 -12.56 -7.09 -15.35
N TYR A 36 -12.96 -6.56 -16.52
CA TYR A 36 -13.88 -5.44 -16.60
C TYR A 36 -15.23 -5.75 -15.95
N LEU A 37 -15.85 -6.88 -16.31
CA LEU A 37 -17.14 -7.30 -15.77
C LEU A 37 -17.08 -7.55 -14.26
N ALA A 38 -16.03 -8.22 -13.77
CA ALA A 38 -15.86 -8.53 -12.36
C ALA A 38 -15.62 -7.29 -11.50
N VAL A 39 -14.81 -6.33 -11.98
CA VAL A 39 -14.48 -5.11 -11.23
C VAL A 39 -15.65 -4.12 -11.24
N THR A 40 -16.38 -4.00 -12.35
CA THR A 40 -17.56 -3.13 -12.41
C THR A 40 -18.75 -3.73 -11.66
N GLY A 41 -18.90 -5.06 -11.66
CA GLY A 41 -19.95 -5.76 -10.91
C GLY A 41 -21.37 -5.39 -11.37
N GLN A 42 -21.53 -4.93 -12.61
CA GLN A 42 -22.83 -4.54 -13.16
C GLN A 42 -23.05 -5.21 -14.51
N PRO A 43 -24.31 -5.38 -14.94
CA PRO A 43 -24.62 -5.82 -16.31
C PRO A 43 -24.25 -4.74 -17.33
N HIS A 44 -23.61 -5.14 -18.43
CA HIS A 44 -23.18 -4.25 -19.51
C HIS A 44 -23.79 -4.61 -20.85
N ASN A 45 -24.16 -3.60 -21.64
CA ASN A 45 -24.61 -3.81 -23.01
C ASN A 45 -23.45 -4.34 -23.88
N ARG A 46 -23.75 -5.30 -24.75
CA ARG A 46 -22.79 -5.88 -25.70
C ARG A 46 -22.19 -4.85 -26.64
N ASP A 47 -22.92 -3.80 -26.99
CA ASP A 47 -22.41 -2.73 -27.84
C ASP A 47 -21.32 -1.93 -27.11
N LEU A 48 -21.53 -1.62 -25.82
CA LEU A 48 -20.51 -0.97 -24.99
C LEU A 48 -19.26 -1.84 -24.84
N LEU A 49 -19.43 -3.15 -24.60
CA LEU A 49 -18.31 -4.08 -24.48
C LEU A 49 -17.56 -4.28 -25.79
N ALA A 50 -18.26 -4.17 -26.93
CA ALA A 50 -17.64 -4.20 -28.24
C ALA A 50 -16.78 -2.95 -28.46
N THR A 51 -17.29 -1.76 -28.15
CA THR A 51 -16.52 -0.51 -28.22
C THR A 51 -15.33 -0.52 -27.26
N LEU A 52 -15.51 -0.99 -26.01
CA LEU A 52 -14.46 -1.04 -25.00
C LEU A 52 -13.18 -1.75 -25.49
N LEU A 53 -13.32 -2.86 -26.21
CA LEU A 53 -12.21 -3.73 -26.62
C LEU A 53 -11.83 -3.63 -28.10
N TRP A 54 -12.68 -3.04 -28.94
CA TRP A 54 -12.47 -2.93 -30.39
C TRP A 54 -12.85 -1.55 -30.95
N ASP A 55 -12.62 -0.49 -30.18
CA ASP A 55 -12.92 0.92 -30.52
C ASP A 55 -12.42 1.37 -31.91
N GLY A 56 -11.32 0.79 -32.40
CA GLY A 56 -10.76 1.08 -33.73
C GLY A 56 -11.40 0.32 -34.90
N MET A 57 -12.51 -0.37 -34.70
CA MET A 57 -13.20 -1.17 -35.72
C MET A 57 -14.60 -0.65 -36.01
N THR A 58 -15.15 -1.02 -37.17
CA THR A 58 -16.57 -0.77 -37.45
C THR A 58 -17.45 -1.52 -36.45
N ASP A 59 -18.61 -0.94 -36.13
CA ASP A 59 -19.58 -1.52 -35.19
C ASP A 59 -19.92 -2.99 -35.50
N THR A 60 -20.07 -3.31 -36.78
CA THR A 60 -20.33 -4.68 -37.25
C THR A 60 -19.17 -5.64 -36.92
N GLN A 61 -17.93 -5.21 -37.14
CA GLN A 61 -16.74 -6.03 -36.86
C GLN A 61 -16.50 -6.17 -35.36
N ALA A 62 -16.67 -5.10 -34.59
CA ALA A 62 -16.56 -5.13 -33.13
C ALA A 62 -17.57 -6.11 -32.52
N LYS A 63 -18.85 -6.06 -32.92
CA LYS A 63 -19.88 -7.00 -32.47
C LYS A 63 -19.60 -8.44 -32.90
N LYS A 64 -19.09 -8.65 -34.10
CA LYS A 64 -18.66 -9.98 -34.59
C LYS A 64 -17.55 -10.56 -33.69
N ASN A 65 -16.56 -9.74 -33.34
CA ASN A 65 -15.46 -10.18 -32.48
C ASN A 65 -15.94 -10.48 -31.06
N LEU A 66 -16.81 -9.64 -30.49
CA LEU A 66 -17.42 -9.92 -29.18
C LEU A 66 -18.18 -11.25 -29.20
N ARG A 67 -19.01 -11.51 -30.23
CA ARG A 67 -19.71 -12.79 -30.38
C ARG A 67 -18.77 -13.99 -30.47
N ALA A 68 -17.56 -13.83 -30.98
CA ALA A 68 -16.56 -14.89 -31.05
C ALA A 68 -15.85 -15.16 -29.71
N VAL A 69 -15.71 -14.13 -28.86
CA VAL A 69 -15.06 -14.24 -27.53
C VAL A 69 -16.00 -14.83 -26.48
N LEU A 70 -17.29 -14.50 -26.53
CA LEU A 70 -18.25 -14.92 -25.49
C LEU A 70 -18.40 -16.44 -25.29
N PRO A 71 -18.38 -17.29 -26.34
CA PRO A 71 -18.40 -18.74 -26.17
C PRO A 71 -17.20 -19.28 -25.38
N ASP A 72 -16.01 -18.74 -25.62
CA ASP A 72 -14.79 -19.12 -24.88
C ASP A 72 -14.91 -18.72 -23.40
N LEU A 73 -15.39 -17.50 -23.16
CA LEU A 73 -15.63 -17.00 -21.81
C LEU A 73 -16.65 -17.88 -21.05
N ARG A 74 -17.76 -18.25 -21.71
CA ARG A 74 -18.78 -19.15 -21.15
C ARG A 74 -18.26 -20.56 -20.90
N ARG A 75 -17.41 -21.09 -21.79
CA ARG A 75 -16.80 -22.42 -21.63
C ARG A 75 -15.90 -22.48 -20.39
N LEU A 76 -15.12 -21.43 -20.15
CA LEU A 76 -14.16 -21.38 -19.04
C LEU A 76 -14.79 -21.05 -17.70
N LEU A 77 -15.78 -20.16 -17.70
CA LEU A 77 -16.36 -19.60 -16.47
C LEU A 77 -17.73 -20.17 -16.14
N GLY A 78 -18.36 -20.92 -17.06
CA GLY A 78 -19.67 -21.53 -16.84
C GLY A 78 -20.70 -20.52 -16.32
N ASN A 79 -21.12 -20.70 -15.08
CA ASN A 79 -22.17 -19.92 -14.42
C ASN A 79 -21.66 -18.67 -13.66
N TYR A 80 -20.38 -18.31 -13.80
CA TYR A 80 -19.83 -17.05 -13.28
C TYR A 80 -20.04 -15.86 -14.23
N ILE A 81 -20.52 -16.12 -15.45
CA ILE A 81 -20.86 -15.08 -16.42
C ILE A 81 -22.28 -15.32 -16.92
N TYR A 82 -23.09 -14.28 -16.85
CA TYR A 82 -24.38 -14.22 -17.50
C TYR A 82 -24.22 -13.63 -18.90
N ILE A 83 -24.80 -14.31 -19.91
CA ILE A 83 -24.76 -13.86 -21.31
C ILE A 83 -26.15 -14.00 -21.89
N ASP A 84 -26.71 -12.89 -22.34
CA ASP A 84 -27.92 -12.88 -23.16
C ASP A 84 -27.71 -12.15 -24.50
N ARG A 85 -28.82 -11.84 -25.18
CA ARG A 85 -28.81 -11.20 -26.50
C ARG A 85 -28.30 -9.75 -26.47
N GLN A 86 -28.44 -9.03 -25.37
CA GLN A 86 -28.14 -7.61 -25.24
C GLN A 86 -27.07 -7.31 -24.20
N THR A 87 -26.92 -8.19 -23.21
CA THR A 87 -26.21 -7.91 -21.97
C THR A 87 -25.23 -9.04 -21.63
N VAL A 88 -24.13 -8.66 -21.01
CA VAL A 88 -23.16 -9.57 -20.40
C VAL A 88 -22.87 -9.06 -18.99
N ALA A 89 -22.84 -9.96 -18.00
CA ALA A 89 -22.59 -9.60 -16.62
C ALA A 89 -21.72 -10.64 -15.92
N PHE A 90 -21.01 -10.21 -14.88
CA PHE A 90 -20.38 -11.11 -13.91
C PHE A 90 -21.39 -11.48 -12.83
N GLU A 91 -21.48 -12.76 -12.48
CA GLU A 91 -22.49 -13.26 -11.54
C GLU A 91 -22.03 -13.12 -10.08
N LEU A 92 -22.55 -12.09 -9.41
CA LEU A 92 -22.17 -11.74 -8.04
C LEU A 92 -22.74 -12.67 -6.98
N ASP A 93 -23.83 -13.39 -7.28
CA ASP A 93 -24.44 -14.35 -6.34
C ASP A 93 -23.64 -15.66 -6.23
N ARG A 94 -22.64 -15.85 -7.08
CA ARG A 94 -21.72 -16.99 -7.01
C ARG A 94 -20.65 -16.75 -5.97
N SER A 95 -20.05 -17.83 -5.47
CA SER A 95 -18.92 -17.71 -4.55
C SER A 95 -17.69 -17.25 -5.34
N TYR A 96 -17.29 -16.00 -5.16
CA TYR A 96 -16.08 -15.46 -5.75
C TYR A 96 -15.28 -14.64 -4.73
N TRP A 97 -14.00 -14.45 -5.03
CA TRP A 97 -13.12 -13.57 -4.31
C TRP A 97 -12.38 -12.69 -5.30
N LEU A 98 -12.46 -11.38 -5.12
CA LEU A 98 -11.84 -10.37 -5.97
C LEU A 98 -11.02 -9.43 -5.09
N ASP A 99 -9.70 -9.43 -5.25
CA ASP A 99 -8.79 -8.63 -4.41
C ASP A 99 -9.09 -7.12 -4.46
N VAL A 100 -9.35 -6.56 -5.66
CA VAL A 100 -9.75 -5.15 -5.83
C VAL A 100 -11.05 -4.83 -5.08
N GLY A 101 -12.01 -5.76 -5.10
CA GLY A 101 -13.29 -5.59 -4.41
C GLY A 101 -13.14 -5.60 -2.89
N VAL A 102 -12.28 -6.48 -2.37
CA VAL A 102 -11.92 -6.54 -0.95
C VAL A 102 -11.19 -5.26 -0.53
N LEU A 103 -10.16 -4.85 -1.28
CA LEU A 103 -9.40 -3.63 -1.02
C LEU A 103 -10.31 -2.40 -0.99
N LYS A 104 -11.13 -2.18 -2.02
CA LYS A 104 -12.03 -1.01 -2.08
C LYS A 104 -13.09 -1.01 -0.98
N ARG A 105 -13.54 -2.18 -0.54
CA ARG A 105 -14.50 -2.30 0.57
C ARG A 105 -13.86 -1.94 1.91
N ASP A 106 -12.64 -2.43 2.14
CA ASP A 106 -11.97 -2.33 3.43
C ASP A 106 -11.22 -0.98 3.59
N LEU A 107 -10.89 -0.32 2.47
CA LEU A 107 -10.25 1.01 2.43
C LEU A 107 -11.23 2.15 2.11
N LYS A 108 -12.54 1.98 2.34
CA LYS A 108 -13.53 3.03 1.99
C LYS A 108 -13.17 4.38 2.67
N PRO A 109 -13.17 5.50 1.91
CA PRO A 109 -12.94 6.82 2.48
C PRO A 109 -13.93 7.13 3.62
N ASN A 110 -13.47 7.90 4.62
CA ASN A 110 -14.25 8.33 5.79
C ASN A 110 -14.71 7.22 6.74
N GLN A 111 -14.28 5.98 6.53
CA GLN A 111 -14.40 4.98 7.58
C GLN A 111 -13.25 5.22 8.57
N SER A 112 -13.57 5.58 9.82
CA SER A 112 -12.54 5.51 10.87
C SER A 112 -12.00 4.08 10.84
N TYR A 113 -10.71 3.91 10.61
CA TYR A 113 -10.11 2.58 10.54
C TYR A 113 -10.07 2.00 11.96
N ILE A 114 -11.21 1.45 12.42
CA ILE A 114 -11.35 0.94 13.79
C ILE A 114 -10.39 -0.24 14.02
N ASN A 115 -9.98 -0.94 12.96
CA ASN A 115 -9.14 -2.12 13.06
C ASN A 115 -7.92 -2.07 12.14
N THR A 116 -6.75 -1.82 12.73
CA THR A 116 -5.43 -1.87 12.07
C THR A 116 -5.17 -3.18 11.34
N SER A 117 -5.68 -4.33 11.83
CA SER A 117 -5.46 -5.62 11.17
C SER A 117 -6.22 -5.74 9.85
N VAL A 118 -7.41 -5.14 9.76
CA VAL A 118 -8.20 -5.09 8.52
C VAL A 118 -7.51 -4.17 7.52
N LEU A 119 -7.04 -3.01 7.99
CA LEU A 119 -6.30 -2.05 7.18
C LEU A 119 -5.02 -2.67 6.61
N GLN A 120 -4.23 -3.34 7.45
CA GLN A 120 -3.01 -4.05 7.04
C GLN A 120 -3.32 -5.14 6.01
N ALA A 121 -4.31 -5.98 6.28
CA ALA A 121 -4.71 -7.04 5.36
C ALA A 121 -5.16 -6.51 3.99
N ALA A 122 -5.90 -5.40 3.96
CA ALA A 122 -6.34 -4.77 2.72
C ALA A 122 -5.17 -4.17 1.92
N VAL A 123 -4.25 -3.49 2.60
CA VAL A 123 -3.02 -2.96 2.00
C VAL A 123 -2.16 -4.12 1.46
N ASP A 124 -2.04 -5.24 2.16
CA ASP A 124 -1.25 -6.41 1.71
C ASP A 124 -1.77 -7.09 0.44
N LEU A 125 -3.03 -6.85 0.06
CA LEU A 125 -3.54 -7.28 -1.25
C LEU A 125 -2.85 -6.54 -2.41
N TYR A 126 -2.41 -5.29 -2.17
CA TYR A 126 -1.75 -4.45 -3.16
C TYR A 126 -0.29 -4.88 -3.40
N ARG A 127 -0.09 -5.87 -4.27
CA ARG A 127 1.24 -6.43 -4.59
C ARG A 127 1.93 -5.75 -5.77
N GLY A 128 1.25 -4.78 -6.38
CA GLY A 128 1.65 -4.04 -7.56
C GLY A 128 0.44 -3.31 -8.14
N GLU A 129 0.66 -2.52 -9.18
CA GLU A 129 -0.41 -1.81 -9.85
C GLU A 129 -1.52 -2.75 -10.35
N PHE A 130 -2.73 -2.22 -10.49
CA PHE A 130 -3.82 -2.97 -11.09
C PHE A 130 -3.46 -3.45 -12.49
N LEU A 131 -3.57 -4.76 -12.72
CA LEU A 131 -3.22 -5.45 -13.97
C LEU A 131 -1.77 -5.19 -14.44
N THR A 132 -0.79 -5.16 -13.54
CA THR A 132 0.63 -5.01 -13.91
C THR A 132 1.05 -6.10 -14.92
N GLY A 133 1.71 -5.67 -16.00
CA GLY A 133 2.22 -6.60 -17.02
C GLY A 133 1.15 -7.20 -17.93
N PHE A 134 -0.11 -6.77 -17.82
CA PHE A 134 -1.19 -7.21 -18.70
C PHE A 134 -1.59 -6.10 -19.68
N TYR A 135 -1.57 -6.43 -20.97
CA TYR A 135 -1.83 -5.49 -22.05
C TYR A 135 -2.77 -6.09 -23.10
N VAL A 136 -3.63 -5.23 -23.64
CA VAL A 136 -4.58 -5.59 -24.70
C VAL A 136 -4.28 -4.72 -25.93
N HIS A 137 -3.86 -5.36 -27.02
CA HIS A 137 -3.56 -4.63 -28.24
C HIS A 137 -4.80 -3.95 -28.84
N ASN A 138 -4.68 -2.68 -29.25
CA ASN A 138 -5.74 -1.87 -29.89
C ASN A 138 -7.04 -1.79 -29.07
N ALA A 139 -6.95 -1.49 -27.78
CA ALA A 139 -8.11 -1.29 -26.90
C ALA A 139 -7.98 -0.02 -26.02
N PRO A 140 -7.89 1.19 -26.62
CA PRO A 140 -7.62 2.42 -25.88
C PRO A 140 -8.67 2.75 -24.81
N ALA A 141 -9.95 2.42 -25.04
CA ALA A 141 -10.99 2.60 -24.05
C ALA A 141 -10.79 1.70 -22.81
N PHE A 142 -10.34 0.46 -23.01
CA PHE A 142 -9.95 -0.43 -21.91
C PHE A 142 -8.71 0.09 -21.19
N ASP A 143 -7.69 0.55 -21.92
CA ASP A 143 -6.47 1.11 -21.33
C ASP A 143 -6.79 2.34 -20.47
N ALA A 144 -7.66 3.23 -20.94
CA ALA A 144 -8.14 4.39 -20.17
C ALA A 144 -8.87 3.97 -18.89
N TRP A 145 -9.71 2.94 -18.96
CA TRP A 145 -10.36 2.37 -17.78
C TRP A 145 -9.35 1.78 -16.79
N VAL A 146 -8.33 1.05 -17.27
CA VAL A 146 -7.25 0.52 -16.41
C VAL A 146 -6.52 1.65 -15.70
N GLN A 147 -6.17 2.74 -16.39
CA GLN A 147 -5.51 3.90 -15.77
C GLN A 147 -6.40 4.55 -14.71
N GLN A 148 -7.69 4.71 -14.98
CA GLN A 148 -8.64 5.22 -13.98
C GLN A 148 -8.69 4.32 -12.74
N GLN A 149 -8.68 2.99 -12.91
CA GLN A 149 -8.67 2.08 -11.77
C GLN A 149 -7.36 2.17 -10.98
N ARG A 150 -6.21 2.29 -11.65
CA ARG A 150 -4.91 2.45 -11.01
C ARG A 150 -4.88 3.69 -10.13
N GLU A 151 -5.29 4.84 -10.67
CA GLU A 151 -5.34 6.10 -9.93
C GLU A 151 -6.22 6.00 -8.67
N GLN A 152 -7.44 5.45 -8.83
CA GLN A 152 -8.36 5.28 -7.70
C GLN A 152 -7.78 4.38 -6.62
N ILE A 153 -7.15 3.26 -7.00
CA ILE A 153 -6.58 2.30 -6.06
C ILE A 153 -5.33 2.90 -5.39
N HIS A 154 -4.52 3.64 -6.14
CA HIS A 154 -3.32 4.32 -5.63
C HIS A 154 -3.65 5.27 -4.49
N ILE A 155 -4.61 6.18 -4.70
CA ILE A 155 -5.08 7.11 -3.67
C ILE A 155 -5.51 6.36 -2.40
N LEU A 156 -6.34 5.32 -2.55
CA LEU A 156 -6.83 4.54 -1.40
C LEU A 156 -5.70 3.86 -0.63
N VAL A 157 -4.71 3.31 -1.34
CA VAL A 157 -3.58 2.60 -0.72
C VAL A 157 -2.63 3.58 -0.03
N VAL A 158 -2.35 4.73 -0.64
CA VAL A 158 -1.52 5.79 -0.03
C VAL A 158 -2.16 6.31 1.26
N ASP A 159 -3.45 6.64 1.24
CA ASP A 159 -4.19 7.10 2.42
C ASP A 159 -4.22 6.04 3.54
N ALA A 160 -4.40 4.78 3.16
CA ALA A 160 -4.38 3.65 4.08
C ALA A 160 -3.00 3.43 4.70
N LEU A 161 -1.93 3.57 3.92
CA LEU A 161 -0.56 3.46 4.43
C LEU A 161 -0.22 4.60 5.41
N PHE A 162 -0.59 5.84 5.10
CA PHE A 162 -0.45 6.95 6.05
C PHE A 162 -1.18 6.67 7.38
N SER A 163 -2.39 6.11 7.29
CA SER A 163 -3.19 5.74 8.45
C SER A 163 -2.55 4.59 9.25
N LEU A 164 -1.99 3.57 8.58
CA LEU A 164 -1.24 2.49 9.22
C LEU A 164 -0.02 3.02 9.96
N VAL A 165 0.77 3.89 9.33
CA VAL A 165 1.95 4.50 9.96
C VAL A 165 1.54 5.24 11.23
N HIS A 166 0.48 6.05 11.17
CA HIS A 166 -0.05 6.76 12.33
C HIS A 166 -0.48 5.81 13.45
N GLU A 167 -1.28 4.78 13.15
CA GLU A 167 -1.73 3.79 14.13
C GLU A 167 -0.58 3.04 14.79
N HIS A 168 0.42 2.62 14.02
CA HIS A 168 1.61 1.95 14.55
C HIS A 168 2.44 2.87 15.45
N MET A 169 2.57 4.15 15.09
CA MET A 169 3.24 5.14 15.95
C MET A 169 2.50 5.33 17.28
N GLN A 170 1.16 5.44 17.27
CA GLN A 170 0.36 5.58 18.49
C GLN A 170 0.50 4.37 19.43
N ARG A 171 0.67 3.18 18.86
CA ARG A 171 0.86 1.93 19.61
C ARG A 171 2.32 1.65 19.97
N THR A 172 3.24 2.56 19.64
CA THR A 172 4.69 2.37 19.80
C THR A 172 5.26 1.14 19.08
N ASP A 173 4.54 0.63 18.07
CA ASP A 173 4.99 -0.46 17.20
C ASP A 173 5.80 0.13 16.03
N TYR A 174 6.93 0.73 16.37
CA TYR A 174 7.79 1.40 15.40
C TYR A 174 8.32 0.48 14.28
N PRO A 175 8.65 -0.80 14.51
CA PRO A 175 9.05 -1.70 13.44
C PRO A 175 7.96 -1.87 12.36
N ALA A 176 6.69 -2.04 12.75
CA ALA A 176 5.60 -2.12 11.80
C ALA A 176 5.35 -0.77 11.09
N GLY A 177 5.45 0.34 11.83
CA GLY A 177 5.37 1.69 11.26
C GLY A 177 6.46 1.94 10.20
N LEU A 178 7.70 1.54 10.45
CA LEU A 178 8.80 1.61 9.47
C LEU A 178 8.53 0.75 8.23
N ALA A 179 7.98 -0.45 8.40
CA ALA A 179 7.64 -1.32 7.28
C ALA A 179 6.55 -0.71 6.39
N ALA A 180 5.48 -0.18 7.00
CA ALA A 180 4.42 0.53 6.28
C ALA A 180 4.94 1.79 5.58
N ASN A 181 5.75 2.60 6.27
CA ASN A 181 6.24 3.86 5.73
C ASN A 181 7.28 3.66 4.59
N ARG A 182 8.11 2.61 4.67
CA ARG A 182 8.98 2.23 3.53
C ARG A 182 8.17 1.89 2.29
N ARG A 183 7.04 1.20 2.46
CA ARG A 183 6.14 0.86 1.35
C ARG A 183 5.45 2.11 0.79
N LEU A 184 5.10 3.07 1.66
CA LEU A 184 4.59 4.38 1.25
C LEU A 184 5.63 5.15 0.42
N LEU A 185 6.89 5.22 0.87
CA LEU A 185 7.97 5.89 0.14
C LEU A 185 8.34 5.21 -1.19
N LEU A 186 8.03 3.92 -1.37
CA LEU A 186 8.16 3.26 -2.67
C LEU A 186 7.06 3.69 -3.66
N LEU A 187 5.89 4.08 -3.16
CA LEU A 187 4.77 4.56 -3.97
C LEU A 187 4.84 6.08 -4.21
N GLU A 188 5.25 6.82 -3.19
CA GLU A 188 5.34 8.28 -3.18
C GLU A 188 6.73 8.74 -2.72
N PRO A 189 7.80 8.54 -3.54
CA PRO A 189 9.17 8.90 -3.17
C PRO A 189 9.37 10.37 -2.85
N TRP A 190 8.53 11.25 -3.38
CA TRP A 190 8.58 12.70 -3.18
C TRP A 190 7.72 13.18 -2.00
N SER A 191 7.03 12.29 -1.30
CA SER A 191 6.12 12.69 -0.23
C SER A 191 6.88 13.13 1.02
N GLU A 192 7.04 14.45 1.18
CA GLU A 192 7.63 15.03 2.37
C GLU A 192 7.00 14.57 3.69
N PRO A 193 5.65 14.46 3.81
CA PRO A 193 5.04 13.89 5.00
C PRO A 193 5.53 12.46 5.32
N ALA A 194 5.68 11.60 4.30
CA ALA A 194 6.20 10.25 4.48
C ALA A 194 7.68 10.25 4.90
N HIS A 195 8.50 11.16 4.36
CA HIS A 195 9.88 11.35 4.81
C HIS A 195 9.94 11.81 6.27
N ARG A 196 9.10 12.75 6.69
CA ARG A 196 9.03 13.19 8.10
C ARG A 196 8.63 12.05 9.03
N GLN A 197 7.64 11.25 8.66
CA GLN A 197 7.25 10.07 9.43
C GLN A 197 8.40 9.05 9.54
N GLN A 198 9.15 8.84 8.46
CA GLN A 198 10.34 7.99 8.47
C GLN A 198 11.38 8.51 9.47
N MET A 199 11.67 9.81 9.45
CA MET A 199 12.61 10.45 10.37
C MET A 199 12.17 10.29 11.84
N GLN A 200 10.89 10.51 12.12
CA GLN A 200 10.31 10.33 13.47
C GLN A 200 10.43 8.88 13.95
N LEU A 201 10.03 7.91 13.11
CA LEU A 201 10.11 6.49 13.42
C LEU A 201 11.55 6.02 13.70
N LEU A 202 12.51 6.46 12.88
CA LEU A 202 13.94 6.17 13.07
C LEU A 202 14.47 6.79 14.37
N ALA A 203 14.10 8.03 14.67
CA ALA A 203 14.48 8.67 15.93
C ALA A 203 13.89 7.94 17.15
N HIS A 204 12.65 7.49 17.09
CA HIS A 204 11.99 6.73 18.16
C HIS A 204 12.62 5.34 18.40
N THR A 205 13.24 4.75 17.38
CA THR A 205 13.95 3.46 17.48
C THR A 205 15.42 3.62 17.88
N GLY A 206 15.87 4.87 18.11
CA GLY A 206 17.24 5.20 18.52
C GLY A 206 18.22 5.39 17.36
N ASP A 207 17.79 5.18 16.12
CA ASP A 207 18.63 5.35 14.93
C ASP A 207 18.54 6.79 14.39
N ARG A 208 19.04 7.72 15.20
CA ARG A 208 19.01 9.15 14.91
C ARG A 208 19.87 9.52 13.70
N ALA A 209 20.99 8.82 13.50
CA ALA A 209 21.85 9.00 12.34
C ALA A 209 21.10 8.66 11.04
N ALA A 210 20.35 7.55 11.01
CA ALA A 210 19.50 7.23 9.87
C ALA A 210 18.37 8.25 9.68
N ALA A 211 17.81 8.81 10.77
CA ALA A 211 16.80 9.86 10.67
C ALA A 211 17.36 11.13 10.00
N LEU A 212 18.58 11.55 10.34
CA LEU A 212 19.24 12.68 9.67
C LEU A 212 19.57 12.37 8.21
N ALA A 213 20.05 11.16 7.91
CA ALA A 213 20.29 10.73 6.54
C ALA A 213 19.01 10.71 5.69
N GLN A 214 17.86 10.38 6.28
CA GLN A 214 16.57 10.38 5.59
C GLN A 214 16.12 11.78 5.15
N TYR A 215 16.48 12.83 5.91
CA TYR A 215 16.26 14.22 5.47
C TYR A 215 17.09 14.53 4.22
N GLU A 216 18.35 14.11 4.20
CA GLU A 216 19.23 14.30 3.04
C GLU A 216 18.68 13.57 1.81
N THR A 217 18.15 12.36 1.98
CA THR A 217 17.43 11.63 0.92
C THR A 217 16.20 12.40 0.43
N CYS A 218 15.37 12.93 1.34
CA CYS A 218 14.20 13.75 0.99
C CYS A 218 14.61 14.95 0.14
N ARG A 219 15.61 15.71 0.60
CA ARG A 219 16.12 16.90 -0.08
C ARG A 219 16.64 16.57 -1.47
N ALA A 220 17.41 15.50 -1.62
CA ALA A 220 17.94 15.08 -2.91
C ALA A 220 16.80 14.74 -3.89
N ILE A 221 15.81 13.95 -3.47
CA ILE A 221 14.67 13.58 -4.33
C ILE A 221 13.87 14.81 -4.76
N LEU A 222 13.54 15.72 -3.83
CA LEU A 222 12.78 16.94 -4.17
C LEU A 222 13.54 17.86 -5.12
N TRP A 223 14.85 17.97 -4.94
CA TRP A 223 15.68 18.77 -5.82
C TRP A 223 15.76 18.17 -7.22
N ASP A 224 15.99 16.86 -7.32
CA ASP A 224 16.13 16.17 -8.60
C ASP A 224 14.81 16.13 -9.40
N GLU A 225 13.68 15.91 -8.74
CA GLU A 225 12.36 15.79 -9.39
C GLU A 225 11.68 17.15 -9.63
N PHE A 226 11.85 18.12 -8.73
CA PHE A 226 11.09 19.38 -8.76
C PHE A 226 11.94 20.65 -8.66
N GLY A 227 13.24 20.56 -8.33
CA GLY A 227 14.11 21.72 -8.14
C GLY A 227 13.72 22.59 -6.94
N VAL A 228 13.13 21.98 -5.90
CA VAL A 228 12.67 22.68 -4.69
C VAL A 228 13.38 22.17 -3.44
N GLU A 229 13.52 23.06 -2.45
CA GLU A 229 13.99 22.70 -1.11
C GLU A 229 12.84 22.12 -0.25
N PRO A 230 13.14 21.29 0.77
CA PRO A 230 12.13 20.77 1.69
C PRO A 230 11.35 21.86 2.41
N LEU A 231 10.08 21.59 2.71
CA LEU A 231 9.22 22.47 3.49
C LEU A 231 9.81 22.79 4.87
N ALA A 232 9.40 23.94 5.42
CA ALA A 232 9.88 24.43 6.71
C ALA A 232 9.69 23.42 7.85
N GLU A 233 8.57 22.69 7.85
CA GLU A 233 8.26 21.63 8.83
C GLU A 233 9.28 20.49 8.79
N THR A 234 9.70 20.09 7.59
CA THR A 234 10.70 19.03 7.36
C THR A 234 12.07 19.47 7.86
N THR A 235 12.45 20.72 7.55
CA THR A 235 13.72 21.30 7.99
C THR A 235 13.75 21.56 9.50
N ALA A 236 12.63 21.96 10.11
CA ALA A 236 12.51 22.11 11.55
C ALA A 236 12.73 20.78 12.28
N LEU A 237 12.09 19.70 11.83
CA LEU A 237 12.29 18.37 12.38
C LEU A 237 13.76 17.93 12.27
N TYR A 238 14.43 18.17 11.14
CA TYR A 238 15.85 17.89 10.99
C TYR A 238 16.70 18.68 12.01
N ALA A 239 16.41 19.97 12.22
CA ALA A 239 17.14 20.79 13.18
C ALA A 239 16.95 20.30 14.62
N GLU A 240 15.74 19.92 15.02
CA GLU A 240 15.44 19.29 16.32
C GLU A 240 16.18 17.97 16.49
N LEU A 241 16.18 17.14 15.44
CA LEU A 241 16.92 15.88 15.39
C LEU A 241 18.44 16.10 15.41
N ARG A 242 18.96 17.22 14.93
CA ARG A 242 20.39 17.50 15.05
C ARG A 242 20.76 18.03 16.44
N ALA A 243 19.95 18.92 17.01
CA ALA A 243 20.23 19.55 18.30
C ALA A 243 20.31 18.54 19.48
N GLY A 244 19.48 17.50 19.47
CA GLY A 244 19.54 16.47 20.51
C GLY A 244 20.78 15.55 20.46
N GLU A 245 21.53 15.47 19.35
CA GLU A 245 22.84 14.78 19.34
C GLU A 245 23.87 15.55 20.18
N SER A 246 23.89 16.87 20.04
CA SER A 246 24.81 17.74 20.76
C SER A 246 24.62 17.70 22.27
N ASN A 247 23.38 17.48 22.75
CA ASN A 247 23.08 17.35 24.18
C ASN A 247 23.43 15.96 24.74
N ALA A 248 23.27 14.88 23.97
CA ALA A 248 23.67 13.53 24.40
C ALA A 248 25.20 13.37 24.44
N GLY A 249 25.93 14.02 23.52
CA GLY A 249 27.40 14.05 23.50
C GLY A 249 28.06 14.92 24.59
N GLN A 250 27.30 15.82 25.23
CA GLN A 250 27.78 16.64 26.35
C GLN A 250 27.58 15.98 27.73
N ALA A 251 26.86 14.86 27.79
CA ALA A 251 26.75 14.04 29.00
C ALA A 251 27.82 12.93 29.02
N ALA A 252 29.10 13.32 29.04
CA ALA A 252 30.19 12.39 29.36
C ALA A 252 30.36 12.26 30.89
N PRO A 253 30.80 11.09 31.41
CA PRO A 253 30.64 10.73 32.81
C PRO A 253 31.62 11.51 33.70
N VAL A 254 31.12 12.01 34.83
CA VAL A 254 31.97 12.46 35.95
C VAL A 254 32.65 11.22 36.54
N ILE A 255 33.80 10.83 35.97
CA ILE A 255 34.71 9.87 36.60
C ILE A 255 35.70 10.66 37.45
N GLY A 256 35.57 10.49 38.76
CA GLY A 256 36.69 10.38 39.70
C GLY A 256 37.54 11.62 39.94
N ARG A 257 37.28 12.29 41.06
CA ARG A 257 38.38 12.78 41.92
C ARG A 257 38.22 12.17 43.31
N SER A 258 38.85 11.01 43.48
CA SER A 258 39.21 10.50 44.80
C SER A 258 40.22 11.46 45.41
N ALA A 259 39.82 12.12 46.49
CA ALA A 259 40.72 12.84 47.38
C ALA A 259 41.32 11.82 48.37
N THR A 260 42.64 11.67 48.35
CA THR A 260 43.39 10.91 49.36
C THR A 260 44.16 11.89 50.26
N THR A 261 44.11 11.60 51.57
CA THR A 261 45.03 12.02 52.66
C THR A 261 44.79 13.45 53.22
N VAL A 262 44.75 13.74 54.53
CA VAL A 262 45.40 13.18 55.74
C VAL A 262 44.61 13.56 57.02
N GLN A 263 44.60 12.66 58.02
CA GLN A 263 44.57 12.76 59.51
C GLN A 263 44.12 14.08 60.20
N ARG A 264 43.58 14.16 61.42
CA ARG A 264 43.49 13.32 62.64
C ARG A 264 42.56 14.14 63.55
N GLU A 265 41.69 13.52 64.32
CA GLU A 265 41.61 13.81 65.76
C GLU A 265 40.74 12.77 66.48
N TYR A 266 41.36 12.18 67.49
CA TYR A 266 40.75 11.31 68.47
C TYR A 266 39.93 12.18 69.43
N SER A 267 38.69 11.80 69.74
CA SER A 267 38.25 11.86 71.13
C SER A 267 37.12 10.88 71.42
N SER A 268 37.44 9.99 72.33
CA SER A 268 36.62 8.98 72.99
C SER A 268 35.61 9.60 73.96
N ALA A 269 34.35 9.18 73.91
CA ALA A 269 33.52 8.97 75.10
C ALA A 269 32.21 8.29 74.68
N PHE A 270 32.07 6.99 74.97
CA PHE A 270 30.79 6.40 75.42
C PHE A 270 31.10 5.02 76.00
N MET A 271 31.39 5.01 77.30
CA MET A 271 31.16 3.84 78.15
C MET A 271 29.65 3.68 78.32
N GLY A 272 29.18 2.45 78.16
CA GLY A 272 27.81 2.09 78.48
C GLY A 272 27.54 2.00 79.98
N SER A 273 26.26 1.85 80.29
CA SER A 273 25.80 1.06 81.43
C SER A 273 24.36 0.65 81.17
N ALA A 274 24.15 -0.65 81.12
CA ALA A 274 22.86 -1.28 81.31
C ALA A 274 22.49 -1.23 82.80
N THR A 275 21.34 -0.63 83.13
CA THR A 275 20.26 -1.16 83.99
C THR A 275 19.15 -0.12 84.07
#